data_AF-A0A6P0MTN9-F1
#
_entry.id   AF-A0A6P0MTN9-F1
#
_cell.length_a   1.000
_cell.length_b   1.000
_cell.length_c   1.000
_cell.angle_alpha   90.00
_cell.angle_beta   90.00
_cell.angle_gamma   90.00
#
_symmetry.space_group_name_H-M   'P 1'
#
loop_
_entity.id
_entity.type
_entity.pdbx_description
1 polymer ?
#
loop_
_entity_poly.entity_id
_entity_poly.type
_entity_poly.pdbx_seq_one_letter_code
_entity_poly.pdbx_strand_id
1 'polypeptide(L)'
;MKISWFATLLLSLIISGCTTQTQTPEATTAPTSSLKTTPTPVATTPIEPNPNLTPAFDLSGDWKNPGAGYILFRQEGNSISCQGFKLSRFQISEAQGVIVGDKINLTYTATDGTTGKIDLHISSNGQILSGFWKNDIGDSGSVFLSR
;
A
#
# COMPACT_ATOMS: atom_id res chain seq x y z
N MET A 1 15.06 -11.69 -43.92
CA MET A 1 14.26 -11.19 -42.78
C MET A 1 14.24 -12.31 -41.74
N LYS A 2 14.79 -12.05 -40.54
CA LYS A 2 15.10 -13.09 -39.55
C LYS A 2 13.81 -13.63 -38.92
N ILE A 3 13.66 -14.95 -39.00
CA ILE A 3 12.70 -15.78 -38.27
C ILE A 3 13.23 -15.94 -36.84
N SER A 4 12.40 -15.67 -35.83
CA SER A 4 12.66 -16.10 -34.45
C SER A 4 11.39 -16.70 -33.85
N TRP A 5 11.56 -17.96 -33.44
CA TRP A 5 10.62 -18.86 -32.80
C TRP A 5 10.48 -18.49 -31.31
N PHE A 6 9.37 -18.90 -30.66
CA PHE A 6 9.27 -19.41 -29.27
C PHE A 6 7.76 -19.54 -28.96
N ALA A 7 7.15 -20.71 -29.13
CA ALA A 7 7.04 -21.82 -28.17
C ALA A 7 5.90 -21.64 -27.16
N THR A 8 4.81 -22.34 -27.45
CA THR A 8 3.59 -22.58 -26.68
C THR A 8 3.88 -23.23 -25.32
N LEU A 9 3.17 -22.84 -24.27
CA LEU A 9 3.01 -23.67 -23.07
C LEU A 9 1.53 -23.75 -22.68
N LEU A 10 0.97 -24.94 -22.85
CA LEU A 10 -0.33 -25.38 -22.37
C LEU A 10 -0.06 -26.36 -21.21
N LEU A 11 -0.68 -26.19 -20.04
CA LEU A 11 -0.71 -27.25 -19.04
C LEU A 11 -2.06 -27.31 -18.31
N SER A 12 -2.47 -28.55 -18.08
CA SER A 12 -3.81 -29.07 -17.93
C SER A 12 -4.30 -29.24 -16.48
N LEU A 13 -5.64 -29.24 -16.41
CA LEU A 13 -6.59 -29.58 -15.33
C LEU A 13 -6.26 -30.82 -14.47
N ILE A 14 -6.52 -30.75 -13.15
CA ILE A 14 -6.86 -31.93 -12.33
C ILE A 14 -8.03 -31.56 -11.39
N ILE A 15 -9.13 -32.31 -11.55
CA ILE A 15 -10.30 -32.39 -10.66
C ILE A 15 -10.12 -33.66 -9.81
N SER A 16 -10.31 -33.59 -8.49
CA SER A 16 -10.78 -34.67 -7.58
C SER A 16 -10.25 -34.42 -6.18
N GLY A 17 -11.01 -34.53 -5.10
CA GLY A 17 -12.39 -34.96 -4.94
C GLY A 17 -12.82 -34.71 -3.50
N CYS A 18 -14.13 -34.54 -3.32
CA CYS A 18 -14.79 -34.64 -2.02
C CYS A 18 -14.59 -36.06 -1.47
N THR A 19 -14.15 -36.18 -0.22
CA THR A 19 -14.49 -37.34 0.60
C THR A 19 -14.94 -36.86 1.97
N THR A 20 -16.25 -36.89 2.17
CA THR A 20 -16.92 -36.83 3.46
C THR A 20 -16.61 -38.10 4.23
N GLN A 21 -15.96 -38.00 5.40
CA GLN A 21 -15.86 -39.12 6.33
C GLN A 21 -17.02 -39.08 7.32
N THR A 22 -17.86 -40.12 7.25
CA THR A 22 -18.78 -40.52 8.30
C THR A 22 -18.02 -41.41 9.30
N GLN A 23 -18.04 -41.07 10.59
CA GLN A 23 -17.71 -42.01 11.67
C GLN A 23 -18.92 -42.11 12.63
N THR A 24 -19.28 -43.34 12.97
CA THR A 24 -20.29 -43.73 13.99
C THR A 24 -19.54 -44.54 15.06
N PRO A 25 -19.95 -44.49 16.35
CA PRO A 25 -19.04 -44.52 17.49
C PRO A 25 -18.85 -45.91 18.10
N GLU A 26 -17.74 -46.11 18.79
CA GLU A 26 -17.53 -47.23 19.71
C GLU A 26 -17.12 -46.70 21.09
N ALA A 27 -17.68 -47.29 22.15
CA ALA A 27 -17.70 -46.77 23.51
C ALA A 27 -16.72 -47.48 24.46
N THR A 28 -16.27 -46.71 25.46
CA THR A 28 -15.80 -47.12 26.81
C THR A 28 -14.34 -47.61 26.89
N THR A 29 -13.40 -46.98 27.61
CA THR A 29 -13.40 -46.67 29.06
C THR A 29 -12.31 -45.61 29.38
N ALA A 30 -12.54 -44.78 30.41
CA ALA A 30 -11.70 -43.66 30.86
C ALA A 30 -10.34 -44.07 31.48
N PRO A 31 -9.37 -43.13 31.52
CA PRO A 31 -8.94 -42.67 32.84
C PRO A 31 -8.89 -41.14 33.01
N THR A 32 -8.88 -40.80 34.28
CA THR A 32 -9.07 -39.52 34.97
C THR A 32 -8.15 -38.36 34.56
N SER A 33 -8.80 -37.25 34.19
CA SER A 33 -8.52 -35.84 34.53
C SER A 33 -7.06 -35.36 34.60
N SER A 34 -6.62 -34.67 33.54
CA SER A 34 -5.72 -33.52 33.66
C SER A 34 -6.39 -32.31 33.01
N LEU A 35 -6.59 -31.24 33.77
CA LEU A 35 -7.17 -29.98 33.31
C LEU A 35 -6.27 -29.40 32.21
N LYS A 36 -6.68 -29.57 30.95
CA LYS A 36 -6.09 -28.85 29.82
C LYS A 36 -6.73 -27.46 29.79
N THR A 37 -6.03 -26.46 30.33
CA THR A 37 -6.34 -25.06 30.08
C THR A 37 -6.12 -24.77 28.61
N THR A 38 -7.20 -24.75 27.84
CA THR A 38 -7.23 -24.14 26.51
C THR A 38 -6.85 -22.66 26.70
N PRO A 39 -5.76 -22.16 26.11
CA PRO A 39 -5.58 -20.72 26.05
C PRO A 39 -6.71 -20.17 25.18
N THR A 40 -7.55 -19.32 25.77
CA THR A 40 -8.50 -18.49 25.03
C THR A 40 -7.74 -17.82 23.88
N PRO A 41 -8.22 -17.90 22.62
CA PRO A 41 -7.60 -17.12 21.55
C PRO A 41 -7.65 -15.66 21.98
N VAL A 42 -6.47 -15.05 22.15
CA VAL A 42 -6.35 -13.62 22.43
C VAL A 42 -7.02 -12.91 21.26
N ALA A 43 -8.17 -12.29 21.52
CA ALA A 43 -8.81 -11.41 20.57
C ALA A 43 -7.78 -10.36 20.18
N THR A 44 -7.23 -10.48 18.98
CA THR A 44 -6.35 -9.48 18.41
C THR A 44 -7.27 -8.32 18.07
N THR A 45 -7.36 -7.33 18.97
CA THR A 45 -8.02 -6.06 18.69
C THR A 45 -7.43 -5.52 17.39
N PRO A 46 -8.26 -5.18 16.39
CA PRO A 46 -7.77 -4.44 15.23
C PRO A 46 -7.10 -3.19 15.78
N ILE A 47 -5.80 -3.00 15.48
CA ILE A 47 -5.13 -1.75 15.79
C ILE A 47 -5.80 -0.70 14.90
N GLU A 48 -6.73 0.05 15.49
CA GLU A 48 -7.33 1.21 14.86
C GLU A 48 -6.19 2.19 14.54
N PRO A 49 -6.10 2.73 13.31
CA PRO A 49 -5.08 3.71 12.98
C PRO A 49 -5.21 4.87 13.95
N ASN A 50 -4.25 5.05 14.86
CA ASN A 50 -4.30 6.11 15.86
C ASN A 50 -3.99 7.45 15.14
N PRO A 51 -4.99 8.30 14.87
CA PRO A 51 -4.78 9.55 14.14
C PRO A 51 -4.04 10.59 15.00
N ASN A 52 -3.71 10.26 16.26
CA ASN A 52 -3.03 11.12 17.22
C ASN A 52 -1.53 10.84 17.35
N LEU A 53 -0.97 9.96 16.53
CA LEU A 53 0.48 9.84 16.43
C LEU A 53 0.99 10.98 15.56
N THR A 54 1.76 11.90 16.14
CA THR A 54 2.54 12.87 15.38
C THR A 54 3.37 12.13 14.33
N PRO A 55 3.44 12.58 13.07
CA PRO A 55 4.31 11.96 12.07
C PRO A 55 5.73 11.87 12.59
N ALA A 56 6.38 10.73 12.33
CA ALA A 56 7.78 10.53 12.71
C ALA A 56 8.73 11.47 11.95
N PHE A 57 8.26 12.05 10.84
CA PHE A 57 9.05 12.92 9.97
C PHE A 57 8.27 14.19 9.61
N ASP A 58 8.96 15.32 9.58
CA ASP A 58 8.45 16.54 8.95
C ASP A 58 8.70 16.45 7.44
N LEU A 59 7.63 16.52 6.66
CA LEU A 59 7.63 16.48 5.20
C LEU A 59 7.63 17.88 4.58
N SER A 60 7.50 18.94 5.37
CA SER A 60 7.38 20.30 4.88
C SER A 60 8.58 20.73 4.02
N GLY A 61 8.31 21.51 2.98
CA GLY A 61 9.31 22.08 2.10
C GLY A 61 9.43 21.37 0.74
N ASP A 62 10.52 21.66 0.05
CA ASP A 62 10.75 21.23 -1.33
C ASP A 62 11.38 19.84 -1.40
N TRP A 63 10.75 18.96 -2.19
CA TRP A 63 11.21 17.61 -2.49
C TRP A 63 11.49 17.47 -3.98
N LYS A 64 12.73 17.14 -4.34
CA LYS A 64 13.20 17.18 -5.73
C LYS A 64 13.01 15.84 -6.42
N ASN A 65 12.49 15.86 -7.64
CA ASN A 65 12.52 14.72 -8.55
C ASN A 65 13.74 14.85 -9.47
N PRO A 66 14.72 13.92 -9.42
CA PRO A 66 15.92 13.99 -10.25
C PRO A 66 15.61 14.17 -11.74
N GLY A 67 15.98 15.33 -12.30
CA GLY A 67 15.80 15.66 -13.72
C GLY A 67 14.36 16.00 -14.14
N ALA A 68 13.40 16.06 -13.22
CA ALA A 68 11.99 16.19 -13.55
C ALA A 68 11.22 17.24 -12.74
N GLY A 69 11.81 17.95 -11.78
CA GLY A 69 11.14 19.06 -11.07
C GLY A 69 11.15 18.92 -9.55
N TYR A 70 10.15 19.48 -8.88
CA TYR A 70 10.01 19.39 -7.42
C TYR A 70 8.54 19.43 -6.98
N ILE A 71 8.27 18.92 -5.78
CA ILE A 71 6.99 19.02 -5.08
C ILE A 71 7.21 19.82 -3.79
N LEU A 72 6.38 20.84 -3.58
CA LEU A 72 6.37 21.61 -2.34
C LEU A 72 5.28 21.06 -1.42
N PHE A 73 5.67 20.53 -0.27
CA PHE A 73 4.75 20.02 0.74
C PHE A 73 4.51 21.01 1.87
N ARG A 74 3.28 21.02 2.39
CA ARG A 74 2.87 21.68 3.63
C ARG A 74 2.21 20.65 4.53
N GLN A 75 2.66 20.57 5.78
CA GLN A 75 2.19 19.59 6.74
C GLN A 75 1.57 20.27 7.96
N GLU A 76 0.42 19.77 8.40
CA GLU A 76 -0.29 20.20 9.60
C GLU A 76 -0.69 18.95 10.40
N GLY A 77 0.16 18.54 11.34
CA GLY A 77 0.00 17.25 12.02
C GLY A 77 0.07 16.10 11.02
N ASN A 78 -0.96 15.24 11.00
CA ASN A 78 -1.09 14.13 10.05
C ASN A 78 -1.70 14.53 8.70
N SER A 79 -2.13 15.79 8.55
CA SER A 79 -2.64 16.30 7.27
C SER A 79 -1.49 16.84 6.43
N ILE A 80 -1.57 16.64 5.12
CA ILE A 80 -0.56 17.10 4.18
C ILE A 80 -1.20 17.63 2.91
N SER A 81 -0.63 18.69 2.36
CA SER A 81 -0.97 19.22 1.04
C SER A 81 0.28 19.47 0.22
N CYS A 82 0.16 19.46 -1.11
CA CYS A 82 1.29 19.78 -1.97
C CYS A 82 0.93 20.36 -3.33
N GLN A 83 1.93 20.94 -3.98
CA GLN A 83 1.90 21.41 -5.36
C GLN A 83 3.13 20.89 -6.09
N GLY A 84 2.97 20.45 -7.33
CA GLY A 84 4.01 19.82 -8.13
C GLY A 84 4.41 20.68 -9.32
N PHE A 85 5.69 21.05 -9.39
CA PHE A 85 6.20 21.98 -10.39
C PHE A 85 7.17 21.30 -11.36
N LYS A 86 6.99 21.58 -12.66
CA LYS A 86 7.85 21.12 -13.76
C LYS A 86 7.92 19.59 -13.96
N LEU A 87 7.03 18.83 -13.34
CA LEU A 87 6.90 17.38 -13.49
C LEU A 87 6.40 17.01 -14.89
N SER A 88 7.26 16.35 -15.68
CA SER A 88 7.11 16.16 -17.13
C SER A 88 5.82 15.44 -17.58
N ARG A 89 5.28 14.55 -16.74
CA ARG A 89 4.05 13.78 -17.02
C ARG A 89 2.99 13.93 -15.93
N PHE A 90 3.23 14.82 -14.98
CA PHE A 90 2.55 14.75 -13.68
C PHE A 90 2.55 16.11 -12.96
N GLN A 91 1.93 17.14 -13.54
CA GLN A 91 1.84 18.45 -12.87
C GLN A 91 0.65 18.49 -11.92
N ILE A 92 0.94 18.62 -10.62
CA ILE A 92 -0.06 18.72 -9.56
C ILE A 92 -0.37 20.20 -9.33
N SER A 93 -1.60 20.62 -9.61
CA SER A 93 -2.09 21.94 -9.20
C SER A 93 -2.28 21.99 -7.69
N GLU A 94 -2.92 20.96 -7.14
CA GLU A 94 -3.13 20.79 -5.71
C GLU A 94 -3.28 19.31 -5.39
N ALA A 95 -2.71 18.87 -4.27
CA ALA A 95 -3.01 17.59 -3.66
C ALA A 95 -3.21 17.75 -2.15
N GLN A 96 -4.05 16.89 -1.58
CA GLN A 96 -4.32 16.84 -0.16
C GLN A 96 -4.44 15.39 0.30
N GLY A 97 -4.08 15.12 1.55
CA GLY A 97 -4.22 13.79 2.11
C GLY A 97 -3.65 13.66 3.51
N VAL A 98 -3.30 12.42 3.85
CA VAL A 98 -2.96 12.03 5.21
C VAL A 98 -1.68 11.22 5.28
N ILE A 99 -0.96 11.39 6.39
CA ILE A 99 0.21 10.63 6.77
C ILE A 99 -0.23 9.57 7.78
N VAL A 100 0.10 8.31 7.50
CA VAL A 100 -0.20 7.15 8.37
C VAL A 100 1.07 6.32 8.50
N GLY A 101 1.80 6.51 9.60
CA GLY A 101 3.10 5.88 9.79
C GLY A 101 4.13 6.40 8.77
N ASP A 102 4.68 5.50 7.96
CA ASP A 102 5.60 5.82 6.86
C ASP A 102 4.89 6.06 5.52
N LYS A 103 3.56 5.97 5.48
CA LYS A 103 2.76 6.12 4.26
C LYS A 103 2.14 7.49 4.16
N ILE A 104 2.12 8.03 2.94
CA ILE A 104 1.41 9.25 2.59
C ILE A 104 0.44 8.91 1.47
N ASN A 105 -0.85 9.12 1.71
CA ASN A 105 -1.89 8.88 0.71
C ASN A 105 -2.53 10.22 0.36
N LEU A 106 -2.45 10.63 -0.90
CA LEU A 106 -2.92 11.91 -1.40
C LEU A 106 -3.98 11.69 -2.49
N THR A 107 -4.93 12.62 -2.56
CA THR A 107 -5.76 12.83 -3.74
C THR A 107 -5.29 14.12 -4.39
N TYR A 108 -5.21 14.17 -5.72
CA TYR A 108 -4.70 15.34 -6.43
C TYR A 108 -5.61 15.76 -7.58
N THR A 109 -5.46 17.02 -7.97
CA THR A 109 -5.95 17.61 -9.21
C THR A 109 -4.75 18.11 -10.00
N ALA A 110 -4.60 17.62 -11.23
CA ALA A 110 -3.58 18.06 -12.16
C ALA A 110 -3.92 19.41 -12.79
N THR A 111 -2.93 20.07 -13.39
CA THR A 111 -3.12 21.37 -14.06
C THR A 111 -4.06 21.30 -15.27
N ASP A 112 -4.25 20.13 -15.87
CA ASP A 112 -5.20 19.87 -16.95
C ASP A 112 -6.62 19.53 -16.44
N GLY A 113 -6.83 19.53 -15.12
CA GLY A 113 -8.09 19.20 -14.47
C GLY A 113 -8.29 17.72 -14.15
N THR A 114 -7.38 16.83 -14.56
CA THR A 114 -7.49 15.40 -14.28
C THR A 114 -7.25 15.13 -12.79
N THR A 115 -8.11 14.32 -12.18
CA THR A 115 -7.98 13.90 -10.79
C THR A 115 -7.30 12.54 -10.65
N GLY A 116 -6.77 12.26 -9.46
CA GLY A 116 -6.17 10.97 -9.17
C GLY A 116 -5.66 10.82 -7.74
N LYS A 117 -4.85 9.78 -7.54
CA LYS A 117 -4.24 9.44 -6.25
C LYS A 117 -2.72 9.34 -6.34
N ILE A 118 -2.07 9.63 -5.22
CA ILE A 118 -0.63 9.43 -5.02
C ILE A 118 -0.44 8.66 -3.72
N ASP A 119 0.23 7.52 -3.81
CA ASP A 119 0.61 6.72 -2.64
C ASP A 119 2.13 6.75 -2.55
N LEU A 120 2.65 7.29 -1.45
CA LEU A 120 4.08 7.43 -1.19
C LEU A 120 4.47 6.75 0.11
N HIS A 121 5.73 6.35 0.18
CA HIS A 121 6.41 5.89 1.38
C HIS A 121 7.62 6.78 1.66
N ILE A 122 7.82 7.15 2.92
CA ILE A 122 9.04 7.82 3.39
C ILE A 122 10.07 6.79 3.84
N SER A 123 11.31 6.97 3.41
CA SER A 123 12.44 6.16 3.87
C SER A 123 12.70 6.34 5.36
N SER A 124 13.32 5.35 5.99
CA SER A 124 13.63 5.37 7.43
C SER A 124 14.52 6.53 7.89
N ASN A 125 15.32 7.12 6.99
CA ASN A 125 16.13 8.30 7.26
C ASN A 125 15.39 9.63 6.99
N GLY A 126 14.15 9.59 6.53
CA GLY A 126 13.32 10.76 6.26
C GLY A 126 13.74 11.60 5.05
N GLN A 127 14.57 11.06 4.15
CA GLN A 127 15.17 11.80 3.02
C GLN A 127 14.63 11.44 1.65
N ILE A 128 13.92 10.30 1.52
CA ILE A 128 13.40 9.81 0.24
C ILE A 128 11.91 9.58 0.37
N LEU A 129 11.15 10.09 -0.60
CA LEU A 129 9.76 9.70 -0.85
C LEU A 129 9.73 8.88 -2.13
N SER A 130 9.09 7.72 -2.08
CA SER A 130 8.95 6.86 -3.25
C SER A 130 7.57 6.23 -3.30
N GLY A 131 7.05 5.99 -4.49
CA GLY A 131 5.74 5.37 -4.64
C GLY A 131 5.18 5.54 -6.04
N PHE A 132 3.86 5.66 -6.14
CA PHE A 132 3.16 5.69 -7.42
C PHE A 132 2.06 6.73 -7.43
N TRP A 133 1.75 7.22 -8.63
CA TRP A 133 0.56 7.98 -8.91
C TRP A 133 -0.31 7.24 -9.93
N LYS A 134 -1.61 7.47 -9.85
CA LYS A 134 -2.59 7.00 -10.84
C LYS A 134 -3.67 8.05 -11.02
N ASN A 135 -4.03 8.34 -12.26
CA ASN A 135 -5.15 9.23 -12.58
C ASN A 135 -6.44 8.44 -12.87
N ASP A 136 -7.57 9.13 -12.86
CA ASP A 136 -8.88 8.52 -13.06
C ASP A 136 -9.15 8.10 -14.53
N ILE A 137 -8.30 8.53 -15.47
CA ILE A 137 -8.36 8.15 -16.89
C ILE A 137 -7.48 6.93 -17.23
N GLY A 138 -6.76 6.37 -16.25
CA GLY A 138 -6.03 5.11 -16.37
C GLY A 138 -4.51 5.21 -16.55
N ASP A 139 -3.94 6.40 -16.64
CA ASP A 139 -2.49 6.58 -16.60
C ASP A 139 -1.94 6.41 -15.18
N SER A 140 -0.69 5.96 -15.11
CA SER A 140 0.03 5.81 -13.86
C SER A 140 1.53 5.93 -14.07
N GLY A 141 2.26 6.13 -12.98
CA GLY A 141 3.71 6.16 -12.99
C GLY A 141 4.31 6.12 -11.60
N SER A 142 5.63 5.97 -11.54
CA SER A 142 6.38 6.03 -10.30
C SER A 142 6.70 7.48 -9.91
N VAL A 143 6.72 7.73 -8.60
CA VAL A 143 7.22 8.96 -7.99
C VAL A 143 8.48 8.63 -7.20
N PHE A 144 9.52 9.44 -7.40
CA PHE A 144 10.72 9.41 -6.57
C PHE A 144 11.13 10.84 -6.28
N LEU A 145 11.25 11.18 -5.00
CA LEU A 145 11.62 12.51 -4.54
C LEU A 145 12.67 12.39 -3.43
N SER A 146 13.58 13.36 -3.38
CA SER A 146 14.62 13.43 -2.37
C SER A 146 14.85 14.85 -1.89
N ARG A 147 15.39 14.98 -0.68
CA ARG A 147 15.90 16.23 -0.12
C ARG A 147 17.30 16.04 0.48
#